data_AF-A0A2V2YL10-F1
#
_entry.id   AF-A0A2V2YL10-F1
#
_cell.length_a   1.000
_cell.length_b   1.000
_cell.length_c   1.000
_cell.angle_alpha   90.00
_cell.angle_beta   90.00
_cell.angle_gamma   90.00
#
_symmetry.space_group_name_H-M   'P 1'
#
loop_
_entity.id
_entity.type
_entity.pdbx_description
1 polymer ?
#
loop_
_entity_poly.entity_id
_entity_poly.type
_entity_poly.pdbx_seq_one_letter_code
_entity_poly.pdbx_strand_id
1 'polypeptide(L)'
;MHPLGIIAPVNHRNRHRESKHVHWDLINEPSVFDPKRIFEGPRSAQDPHELAAFRSWVKERHRDIALLQARWNMTPEQLSSFEAITLPEAEEINFDVQDMRNGKKGTRWLDYSLFGMDMFNAWAREMNATLRSLQPKQMITVGQDEALSAQRPSTHFYESVADYTTNHSWWLNDQLVWDGLFSKTSAKSNLIQETGIMYVETPDGRAKRSEEELRDLLERKYAYAFATGGAGAVQWIWNTNYYMDNVNESNIGALRADGTEKPEADVCYDFGRFIEQVSDLFVGCQVEDIAVVYPYSNDLSNRRVAAEATSRLTRVLAYDMKVHFRALGEYDLKELRTHPAKLIVVPSPHNFGDEAFSELIQIVEETGATLLYTGPLNLDAYWQPAARLSRHTGEVKLSNVLREEAFVCGDDIVPVSFGQRKIAELCKEAPCGINGEAVMPKVLEWSQGKGRVVWCGLPVELSDRTDAIGILYGHVLKTCGLKQELEWLAGGDNSGLYGRKLRFEDGALYIFVSEYGYPANVAVRDPEHGGTYCFQLEPGRIAMFAVDADGALRAVYRKQQVEFKA
;
A
#
# COMPACT_ATOMS: atom_id res chain seq x y z
N MET A 1 -29.76 -3.64 -5.26
CA MET A 1 -29.36 -3.44 -3.85
C MET A 1 -28.98 -1.99 -3.73
N HIS A 2 -29.75 -1.17 -3.00
CA HIS A 2 -29.35 0.21 -2.73
C HIS A 2 -28.51 0.17 -1.45
N PRO A 3 -27.19 0.39 -1.51
CA PRO A 3 -26.50 0.80 -0.30
C PRO A 3 -27.13 2.15 0.08
N LEU A 4 -27.59 2.25 1.33
CA LEU A 4 -28.06 3.49 1.90
C LEU A 4 -26.86 4.41 2.22
N GLY A 5 -26.02 4.65 1.22
CA GLY A 5 -25.41 5.96 1.06
C GLY A 5 -26.49 6.84 0.46
N ILE A 6 -26.68 8.04 1.02
CA ILE A 6 -27.62 9.04 0.54
C ILE A 6 -27.52 9.08 -0.99
N ILE A 7 -28.52 8.54 -1.70
CA ILE A 7 -28.71 8.83 -3.12
C ILE A 7 -28.84 10.34 -3.12
N ALA A 8 -27.78 11.06 -3.50
CA ALA A 8 -27.83 12.51 -3.62
C ALA A 8 -29.13 12.79 -4.37
N PRO A 9 -30.10 13.51 -3.75
CA PRO A 9 -31.44 13.59 -4.28
C PRO A 9 -31.34 13.96 -5.75
N VAL A 10 -32.17 13.38 -6.61
CA VAL A 10 -32.16 13.57 -8.09
C VAL A 10 -31.94 15.05 -8.50
N ASN A 11 -32.30 15.99 -7.63
CA ASN A 11 -32.02 17.42 -7.71
C ASN A 11 -30.52 17.84 -7.73
N HIS A 12 -29.60 17.22 -6.99
CA HIS A 12 -28.21 17.69 -6.89
C HIS A 12 -27.39 17.41 -8.15
N ARG A 13 -27.56 16.23 -8.75
CA ARG A 13 -26.81 15.85 -9.97
C ARG A 13 -27.23 16.69 -11.18
N ASN A 14 -28.53 16.95 -11.34
CA ASN A 14 -29.02 17.88 -12.36
C ASN A 14 -28.58 19.33 -12.13
N ARG A 15 -28.50 19.77 -10.86
CA ARG A 15 -28.06 21.13 -10.51
C ARG A 15 -26.64 21.42 -10.98
N HIS A 16 -25.75 20.44 -10.89
CA HIS A 16 -24.33 20.61 -11.22
C HIS A 16 -23.96 20.19 -12.64
N ARG A 17 -24.93 19.92 -13.51
CA ARG A 17 -24.67 19.48 -14.89
C ARG A 17 -23.74 20.42 -15.67
N GLU A 18 -23.93 21.73 -15.51
CA GLU A 18 -23.15 22.77 -16.19
C GLU A 18 -22.07 23.39 -15.28
N SER A 19 -21.94 22.92 -14.03
CA SER A 19 -20.91 23.41 -13.12
C SER A 19 -19.52 22.99 -13.60
N LYS A 20 -18.58 23.93 -13.58
CA LYS A 20 -17.16 23.68 -13.80
C LYS A 20 -16.46 23.39 -12.47
N HIS A 21 -15.34 22.68 -12.51
CA HIS A 21 -14.50 22.38 -11.33
C HIS A 21 -15.21 21.55 -10.25
N VAL A 22 -16.03 20.59 -10.67
CA VAL A 22 -16.70 19.64 -9.77
C VAL A 22 -16.19 18.23 -10.08
N HIS A 23 -15.66 17.56 -9.06
CA HIS A 23 -15.42 16.12 -9.06
C HIS A 23 -16.44 15.47 -8.13
N TRP A 24 -16.85 14.25 -8.44
CA TRP A 24 -17.74 13.46 -7.62
C TRP A 24 -16.93 12.45 -6.81
N ASP A 25 -16.81 12.68 -5.52
CA ASP A 25 -16.50 11.60 -4.59
C ASP A 25 -17.79 10.81 -4.34
N LEU A 26 -17.79 9.52 -4.72
CA LEU A 26 -18.98 8.68 -4.61
C LEU A 26 -19.36 8.41 -3.15
N ILE A 27 -18.37 8.28 -2.27
CA ILE A 27 -18.55 7.98 -0.85
C ILE A 27 -17.24 8.19 -0.10
N ASN A 28 -17.34 8.83 1.07
CA ASN A 28 -16.23 8.97 2.00
C ASN A 28 -15.93 7.64 2.70
N GLU A 29 -14.71 7.14 2.56
CA GLU A 29 -14.12 6.06 3.36
C GLU A 29 -15.02 4.81 3.45
N PRO A 30 -15.33 4.17 2.30
CA PRO A 30 -16.45 3.26 2.15
C PRO A 30 -16.40 2.08 3.13
N SER A 31 -17.58 1.74 3.67
CA SER A 31 -17.86 0.45 4.31
C SER A 31 -19.04 -0.20 3.59
N VAL A 32 -19.15 -1.53 3.60
CA VAL A 32 -20.19 -2.26 2.84
C VAL A 32 -21.14 -3.00 3.78
N PHE A 33 -22.42 -3.02 3.40
CA PHE A 33 -23.56 -3.71 4.01
C PHE A 33 -24.10 -3.10 5.32
N ASP A 34 -23.42 -3.22 6.47
CA ASP A 34 -23.99 -2.77 7.75
C ASP A 34 -23.70 -1.28 8.07
N PRO A 35 -24.68 -0.37 7.95
CA PRO A 35 -24.47 1.06 8.21
C PRO A 35 -24.30 1.41 9.69
N LYS A 36 -24.53 0.47 10.62
CA LYS A 36 -24.33 0.68 12.07
C LYS A 36 -22.92 0.35 12.53
N ARG A 37 -22.14 -0.39 11.72
CA ARG A 37 -20.78 -0.84 12.03
C ARG A 37 -19.79 -0.32 10.97
N ILE A 38 -19.77 1.00 10.83
CA ILE A 38 -18.88 1.70 9.88
C ILE A 38 -17.41 1.55 10.29
N PHE A 39 -16.51 1.55 9.31
CA PHE A 39 -15.05 1.50 9.49
C PHE A 39 -14.48 0.20 10.09
N GLU A 40 -15.30 -0.83 10.25
CA GLU A 40 -14.89 -2.10 10.86
C GLU A 40 -14.52 -3.22 9.85
N GLY A 41 -14.38 -2.89 8.57
CA GLY A 41 -14.17 -3.87 7.51
C GLY A 41 -15.49 -4.55 7.06
N PRO A 42 -15.43 -5.77 6.51
CA PRO A 42 -16.62 -6.51 6.09
C PRO A 42 -17.56 -6.76 7.28
N ARG A 43 -18.81 -6.29 7.19
CA ARG A 43 -19.84 -6.44 8.23
C ARG A 43 -21.19 -6.72 7.60
N SER A 44 -21.74 -7.90 7.88
CA SER A 44 -23.01 -8.36 7.31
C SER A 44 -24.20 -7.58 7.85
N ALA A 45 -25.09 -7.11 6.96
CA ALA A 45 -26.38 -6.56 7.36
C ALA A 45 -27.36 -7.68 7.79
N GLN A 46 -26.99 -8.94 7.57
CA GLN A 46 -27.78 -10.15 7.86
C GLN A 46 -29.14 -10.13 7.14
N ASP A 47 -29.24 -9.43 6.01
CA ASP A 47 -30.47 -9.29 5.27
C ASP A 47 -30.64 -10.38 4.19
N PRO A 48 -31.89 -10.71 3.79
CA PRO A 48 -32.13 -11.76 2.81
C PRO A 48 -31.56 -11.48 1.40
N HIS A 49 -31.41 -10.22 1.01
CA HIS A 49 -30.86 -9.84 -0.30
C HIS A 49 -29.35 -10.00 -0.34
N GLU A 50 -28.66 -9.58 0.73
CA GLU A 50 -27.23 -9.82 0.90
C GLU A 50 -26.94 -11.32 0.87
N LEU A 51 -27.68 -12.12 1.63
CA LEU A 51 -27.51 -13.57 1.68
C LEU A 51 -27.69 -14.21 0.29
N ALA A 52 -28.73 -13.80 -0.45
CA ALA A 52 -28.99 -14.32 -1.79
C ALA A 52 -27.87 -13.96 -2.79
N ALA A 53 -27.34 -12.74 -2.71
CA ALA A 53 -26.22 -12.31 -3.55
C ALA A 53 -24.92 -13.03 -3.19
N PHE A 54 -24.63 -13.17 -1.89
CA PHE A 54 -23.45 -13.88 -1.42
C PHE A 54 -23.46 -15.34 -1.86
N ARG A 55 -24.60 -16.03 -1.71
CA ARG A 55 -24.79 -17.41 -2.22
C ARG A 55 -24.53 -17.52 -3.71
N SER A 56 -25.08 -16.58 -4.48
CA SER A 56 -24.91 -16.54 -5.94
C SER A 56 -23.45 -16.34 -6.32
N TRP A 57 -22.78 -15.40 -5.66
CA TRP A 57 -21.37 -15.07 -5.86
C TRP A 57 -20.45 -16.25 -5.53
N VAL A 58 -20.63 -16.88 -4.35
CA VAL A 58 -19.83 -18.04 -3.93
C VAL A 58 -20.05 -19.22 -4.88
N LYS A 59 -21.29 -19.45 -5.34
CA LYS A 59 -21.61 -20.50 -6.31
C LYS A 59 -20.91 -20.27 -7.65
N GLU A 60 -20.87 -19.04 -8.13
CA GLU A 60 -20.18 -18.68 -9.37
C GLU A 60 -18.66 -18.87 -9.27
N ARG A 61 -18.07 -18.40 -8.15
CA ARG A 61 -16.63 -18.48 -7.88
C ARG A 61 -16.13 -19.91 -7.73
N HIS A 62 -16.81 -20.73 -6.94
CA HIS A 62 -16.30 -22.07 -6.59
C HIS A 62 -16.85 -23.18 -7.48
N ARG A 63 -18.10 -23.05 -7.95
CA ARG A 63 -18.85 -24.01 -8.81
C ARG A 63 -19.08 -25.41 -8.25
N ASP A 64 -18.18 -25.89 -7.40
CA ASP A 64 -18.19 -27.18 -6.73
C ASP A 64 -18.30 -27.01 -5.22
N ILE A 65 -19.32 -27.64 -4.62
CA ILE A 65 -19.57 -27.59 -3.19
C ILE A 65 -18.50 -28.36 -2.40
N ALA A 66 -17.93 -29.44 -2.94
CA ALA A 66 -16.91 -30.23 -2.26
C ALA A 66 -15.59 -29.43 -2.12
N LEU A 67 -15.25 -28.67 -3.17
CA LEU A 67 -14.12 -27.75 -3.11
C LEU A 67 -14.34 -26.64 -2.07
N LEU A 68 -15.54 -26.07 -2.03
CA LEU A 68 -15.89 -25.04 -1.04
C LEU A 68 -15.83 -25.59 0.40
N GLN A 69 -16.36 -26.79 0.63
CA GLN A 69 -16.27 -27.50 1.91
C GLN A 69 -14.82 -27.65 2.38
N ALA A 70 -13.92 -28.08 1.50
CA ALA A 70 -12.50 -28.19 1.81
C ALA A 70 -11.88 -26.83 2.14
N ARG A 71 -12.11 -25.81 1.30
CA ARG A 71 -11.59 -24.44 1.50
C ARG A 71 -12.08 -23.80 2.80
N TRP A 72 -13.35 -24.01 3.16
CA TRP A 72 -13.97 -23.49 4.38
C TRP A 72 -13.76 -24.39 5.60
N ASN A 73 -13.07 -25.53 5.42
CA ASN A 73 -12.89 -26.56 6.43
C ASN A 73 -14.22 -27.00 7.07
N MET A 74 -15.24 -27.24 6.25
CA MET A 74 -16.58 -27.65 6.66
C MET A 74 -16.92 -29.04 6.12
N THR A 75 -17.57 -29.86 6.93
CA THR A 75 -18.04 -31.18 6.48
C THR A 75 -19.31 -31.05 5.61
N PRO A 76 -19.68 -32.10 4.85
CA PRO A 76 -20.94 -32.12 4.11
C PRO A 76 -22.19 -31.89 4.98
N GLU A 77 -22.16 -32.25 6.26
CA GLU A 77 -23.25 -31.97 7.20
C GLU A 77 -23.30 -30.49 7.60
N GLN A 78 -22.14 -29.84 7.71
CA GLN A 78 -22.04 -28.42 8.05
C GLN A 78 -22.38 -27.50 6.86
N LEU A 79 -22.06 -27.95 5.64
CA LEU A 79 -22.31 -27.21 4.40
C LEU A 79 -22.80 -28.16 3.30
N SER A 80 -24.08 -28.52 3.34
CA SER A 80 -24.64 -29.54 2.44
C SER A 80 -24.83 -29.10 1.00
N SER A 81 -24.99 -27.80 0.77
CA SER A 81 -25.17 -27.19 -0.56
C SER A 81 -24.86 -25.69 -0.49
N PHE A 82 -24.80 -25.02 -1.64
CA PHE A 82 -24.70 -23.55 -1.70
C PHE A 82 -25.90 -22.86 -1.00
N GLU A 83 -27.07 -23.50 -0.95
CA GLU A 83 -28.24 -22.97 -0.23
C GLU A 83 -28.12 -23.06 1.29
N ALA A 84 -27.14 -23.80 1.81
CA ALA A 84 -26.85 -23.88 3.24
C ALA A 84 -25.86 -22.80 3.71
N ILE A 85 -25.31 -21.99 2.80
CA ILE A 85 -24.39 -20.91 3.16
C ILE A 85 -25.12 -19.88 4.03
N THR A 86 -24.43 -19.39 5.05
CA THR A 86 -24.81 -18.26 5.90
C THR A 86 -23.79 -17.13 5.73
N LEU A 87 -24.22 -15.90 6.01
CA LEU A 87 -23.31 -14.75 6.05
C LEU A 87 -22.42 -14.86 7.30
N PRO A 88 -21.08 -14.84 7.17
CA PRO A 88 -20.20 -14.93 8.33
C PRO A 88 -20.26 -13.65 9.17
N GLU A 89 -20.13 -13.82 10.48
CA GLU A 89 -19.88 -12.73 11.42
C GLU A 89 -18.46 -12.79 11.98
N ALA A 90 -17.93 -11.64 12.40
CA ALA A 90 -16.55 -11.52 12.89
C ALA A 90 -16.29 -12.45 14.09
N GLU A 91 -17.29 -12.65 14.96
CA GLU A 91 -17.21 -13.52 16.14
C GLU A 91 -17.11 -15.01 15.77
N GLU A 92 -17.39 -15.39 14.53
CA GLU A 92 -17.26 -16.77 14.01
C GLU A 92 -15.89 -17.05 13.38
N ILE A 93 -15.08 -16.00 13.20
CA ILE A 93 -13.79 -16.05 12.53
C ILE A 93 -12.67 -16.04 13.56
N ASN A 94 -11.72 -16.95 13.40
CA ASN A 94 -10.53 -17.00 14.21
C ASN A 94 -9.48 -16.02 13.67
N PHE A 95 -9.62 -14.73 14.04
CA PHE A 95 -8.65 -13.67 13.72
C PHE A 95 -7.41 -13.71 14.61
N ASP A 96 -7.52 -14.27 15.82
CA ASP A 96 -6.40 -14.50 16.76
C ASP A 96 -6.01 -15.99 16.83
N VAL A 97 -4.72 -16.32 16.95
CA VAL A 97 -4.21 -17.71 17.02
C VAL A 97 -4.69 -18.45 18.26
N GLN A 98 -5.10 -17.73 19.30
CA GLN A 98 -5.65 -18.27 20.55
C GLN A 98 -7.18 -18.38 20.54
N ASP A 99 -7.83 -18.03 19.43
CA ASP A 99 -9.28 -18.06 19.28
C ASP A 99 -9.80 -19.48 19.01
N MET A 100 -9.69 -20.33 20.03
CA MET A 100 -9.92 -21.78 19.94
C MET A 100 -11.15 -22.25 20.74
N ARG A 101 -11.88 -21.33 21.38
CA ARG A 101 -13.02 -21.67 22.28
C ARG A 101 -14.09 -22.46 21.54
N ASN A 102 -14.34 -22.10 20.29
CA ASN A 102 -15.24 -22.79 19.38
C ASN A 102 -14.42 -23.17 18.14
N GLY A 103 -14.71 -24.31 17.49
CA GLY A 103 -14.04 -24.74 16.25
C GLY A 103 -14.40 -23.85 15.05
N LYS A 104 -13.91 -22.61 15.08
CA LYS A 104 -14.21 -21.52 14.15
C LYS A 104 -13.76 -21.85 12.72
N LYS A 105 -14.52 -21.34 11.75
CA LYS A 105 -14.30 -21.57 10.32
C LYS A 105 -13.82 -20.26 9.70
N GLY A 106 -12.57 -19.89 9.93
CA GLY A 106 -12.09 -18.56 9.56
C GLY A 106 -11.89 -18.33 8.06
N THR A 107 -11.61 -19.39 7.30
CA THR A 107 -11.21 -19.26 5.88
C THR A 107 -12.32 -18.76 4.96
N ARG A 108 -13.60 -18.86 5.37
CA ARG A 108 -14.72 -18.22 4.66
C ARG A 108 -14.68 -16.69 4.68
N TRP A 109 -13.90 -16.08 5.58
CA TRP A 109 -13.78 -14.63 5.64
C TRP A 109 -13.18 -14.04 4.36
N LEU A 110 -12.23 -14.76 3.73
CA LEU A 110 -11.64 -14.33 2.46
C LEU A 110 -12.73 -14.11 1.38
N ASP A 111 -13.63 -15.08 1.23
CA ASP A 111 -14.71 -15.01 0.24
C ASP A 111 -15.71 -13.90 0.55
N TYR A 112 -16.00 -13.66 1.83
CA TYR A 112 -16.89 -12.58 2.23
C TYR A 112 -16.27 -11.19 2.03
N SER A 113 -14.97 -11.04 2.31
CA SER A 113 -14.21 -9.82 2.00
C SER A 113 -14.19 -9.53 0.49
N LEU A 114 -13.88 -10.53 -0.34
CA LEU A 114 -13.87 -10.40 -1.79
C LEU A 114 -15.27 -10.10 -2.36
N PHE A 115 -16.31 -10.73 -1.82
CA PHE A 115 -17.69 -10.40 -2.14
C PHE A 115 -18.00 -8.92 -1.84
N GLY A 116 -17.55 -8.39 -0.71
CA GLY A 116 -17.67 -6.97 -0.36
C GLY A 116 -17.03 -6.04 -1.39
N MET A 117 -15.81 -6.37 -1.86
CA MET A 117 -15.12 -5.63 -2.92
C MET A 117 -15.94 -5.60 -4.22
N ASP A 118 -16.45 -6.76 -4.64
CA ASP A 118 -17.20 -6.90 -5.89
C ASP A 118 -18.56 -6.20 -5.83
N MET A 119 -19.25 -6.26 -4.68
CA MET A 119 -20.52 -5.56 -4.48
C MET A 119 -20.33 -4.04 -4.46
N PHE A 120 -19.25 -3.57 -3.83
CA PHE A 120 -18.87 -2.15 -3.89
C PHE A 120 -18.63 -1.72 -5.34
N ASN A 121 -17.84 -2.49 -6.10
CA ASN A 121 -17.58 -2.24 -7.52
C ASN A 121 -18.86 -2.22 -8.36
N ALA A 122 -19.82 -3.10 -8.08
CA ALA A 122 -21.11 -3.11 -8.77
C ALA A 122 -21.90 -1.83 -8.50
N TRP A 123 -21.98 -1.40 -7.24
CA TRP A 123 -22.64 -0.15 -6.87
C TRP A 123 -21.95 1.07 -7.50
N ALA A 124 -20.63 1.16 -7.41
CA ALA A 124 -19.87 2.28 -7.94
C ALA A 124 -19.99 2.39 -9.47
N ARG A 125 -20.07 1.25 -10.19
CA ARG A 125 -20.40 1.23 -11.64
C ARG A 125 -21.76 1.85 -11.94
N GLU A 126 -22.79 1.51 -11.17
CA GLU A 126 -24.14 2.05 -11.35
C GLU A 126 -24.18 3.56 -11.11
N MET A 127 -23.49 4.03 -10.06
CA MET A 127 -23.33 5.44 -9.75
C MET A 127 -22.58 6.18 -10.87
N ASN A 128 -21.46 5.63 -11.33
CA ASN A 128 -20.67 6.19 -12.42
C ASN A 128 -21.49 6.31 -13.70
N ALA A 129 -22.16 5.22 -14.14
CA ALA A 129 -23.01 5.24 -15.33
C ALA A 129 -24.10 6.32 -15.27
N THR A 130 -24.72 6.49 -14.10
CA THR A 130 -25.72 7.54 -13.88
C THR A 130 -25.11 8.93 -14.01
N LEU A 131 -23.98 9.21 -13.36
CA LEU A 131 -23.31 10.52 -13.42
C LEU A 131 -22.85 10.85 -14.85
N ARG A 132 -22.26 9.88 -15.56
CA ARG A 132 -21.81 10.06 -16.95
C ARG A 132 -22.94 10.33 -17.92
N SER A 133 -24.13 9.76 -17.69
CA SER A 133 -25.30 10.04 -18.52
C SER A 133 -25.75 11.52 -18.46
N LEU A 134 -25.40 12.22 -17.38
CA LEU A 134 -25.75 13.62 -17.17
C LEU A 134 -24.65 14.57 -17.65
N GLN A 135 -23.40 14.31 -17.24
CA GLN A 135 -22.22 15.09 -17.61
C GLN A 135 -21.00 14.16 -17.72
N PRO A 136 -20.62 13.71 -18.93
CA PRO A 136 -19.56 12.72 -19.10
C PRO A 136 -18.15 13.26 -18.79
N LYS A 137 -17.96 14.58 -18.66
CA LYS A 137 -16.64 15.20 -18.41
C LYS A 137 -16.30 15.41 -16.94
N GLN A 138 -17.25 15.27 -16.02
CA GLN A 138 -16.97 15.43 -14.59
C GLN A 138 -16.24 14.20 -14.07
N MET A 139 -15.16 14.43 -13.31
CA MET A 139 -14.36 13.33 -12.78
C MET A 139 -15.04 12.68 -11.58
N ILE A 140 -14.77 11.40 -11.37
CA ILE A 140 -15.35 10.55 -10.34
C ILE A 140 -14.24 9.87 -9.55
N THR A 141 -14.37 9.82 -8.24
CA THR A 141 -13.45 9.14 -7.32
C THR A 141 -14.19 8.50 -6.15
N VAL A 142 -13.44 7.88 -5.24
CA VAL A 142 -13.91 7.26 -4.00
C VAL A 142 -12.92 7.64 -2.90
N GLY A 143 -13.38 8.31 -1.84
CA GLY A 143 -12.55 8.64 -0.67
C GLY A 143 -12.04 7.37 0.02
N GLN A 144 -10.73 7.17 0.04
CA GLN A 144 -10.07 5.99 0.60
C GLN A 144 -9.37 6.35 1.90
N ASP A 145 -9.59 5.60 2.98
CA ASP A 145 -8.86 5.80 4.24
C ASP A 145 -7.51 5.06 4.23
N GLU A 146 -6.57 5.49 5.09
CA GLU A 146 -5.21 4.96 5.26
C GLU A 146 -5.18 3.44 5.57
N ALA A 147 -4.00 2.81 5.50
CA ALA A 147 -3.84 1.36 5.71
C ALA A 147 -4.67 0.47 4.77
N LEU A 148 -4.95 0.96 3.55
CA LEU A 148 -5.89 0.33 2.60
C LEU A 148 -7.25 0.02 3.27
N SER A 149 -7.62 0.84 4.26
CA SER A 149 -8.90 0.78 4.97
C SER A 149 -9.22 -0.54 5.67
N ALA A 150 -8.23 -1.34 6.07
CA ALA A 150 -8.43 -2.53 6.92
C ALA A 150 -9.48 -3.55 6.39
N GLN A 151 -9.32 -4.05 5.16
CA GLN A 151 -10.24 -4.97 4.44
C GLN A 151 -11.53 -4.34 3.91
N ARG A 152 -11.74 -3.04 4.06
CA ARG A 152 -12.79 -2.29 3.34
C ARG A 152 -12.42 -2.16 1.85
N PRO A 153 -13.36 -1.71 0.98
CA PRO A 153 -13.09 -1.51 -0.44
C PRO A 153 -11.77 -0.82 -0.69
N SER A 154 -10.94 -1.41 -1.55
CA SER A 154 -9.55 -0.99 -1.78
C SER A 154 -9.35 -0.56 -3.24
N THR A 155 -8.47 0.43 -3.45
CA THR A 155 -8.21 1.08 -4.75
C THR A 155 -7.89 0.09 -5.86
N HIS A 156 -7.10 -0.95 -5.60
CA HIS A 156 -6.77 -1.99 -6.59
C HIS A 156 -7.99 -2.77 -7.10
N PHE A 157 -9.12 -2.76 -6.39
CA PHE A 157 -10.35 -3.43 -6.83
C PHE A 157 -11.28 -2.46 -7.57
N TYR A 158 -11.45 -1.24 -7.07
CA TYR A 158 -12.37 -0.26 -7.67
C TYR A 158 -11.71 0.67 -8.67
N GLU A 159 -10.42 0.49 -9.00
CA GLU A 159 -9.73 1.41 -9.92
C GLU A 159 -10.49 1.59 -11.22
N SER A 160 -11.01 0.53 -11.83
CA SER A 160 -11.76 0.58 -13.09
C SER A 160 -12.99 1.50 -13.09
N VAL A 161 -13.51 1.88 -11.93
CA VAL A 161 -14.74 2.68 -11.77
C VAL A 161 -14.49 4.12 -11.30
N ALA A 162 -13.26 4.48 -10.95
CA ALA A 162 -12.84 5.84 -10.61
C ALA A 162 -11.99 6.44 -11.75
N ASP A 163 -11.90 7.76 -11.92
CA ASP A 163 -10.97 8.39 -12.87
C ASP A 163 -9.57 8.55 -12.29
N TYR A 164 -9.51 8.74 -10.97
CA TYR A 164 -8.29 8.83 -10.18
C TYR A 164 -8.55 8.17 -8.83
N THR A 165 -7.50 7.62 -8.21
CA THR A 165 -7.57 7.03 -6.88
C THR A 165 -7.28 8.09 -5.83
N THR A 166 -7.69 7.86 -4.59
CA THR A 166 -7.34 8.76 -3.49
C THR A 166 -6.81 8.00 -2.30
N ASN A 167 -6.33 8.75 -1.31
CA ASN A 167 -6.04 8.28 0.04
C ASN A 167 -6.20 9.42 1.03
N HIS A 168 -6.64 9.09 2.24
CA HIS A 168 -6.76 10.00 3.37
C HIS A 168 -5.66 9.65 4.35
N SER A 169 -4.83 10.61 4.73
CA SER A 169 -3.66 10.36 5.58
C SER A 169 -3.78 11.08 6.91
N TRP A 170 -4.06 10.32 7.97
CA TRP A 170 -4.45 10.85 9.28
C TRP A 170 -3.41 10.50 10.35
N TRP A 171 -3.38 9.24 10.75
CA TRP A 171 -2.68 8.76 11.94
C TRP A 171 -1.34 8.12 11.60
N LEU A 172 -1.24 7.45 10.46
CA LEU A 172 -0.12 6.63 10.04
C LEU A 172 1.04 7.45 9.46
N ASN A 173 1.52 8.40 10.26
CA ASN A 173 2.59 9.32 9.89
C ASN A 173 3.93 8.62 9.56
N ASP A 174 4.10 7.36 10.00
CA ASP A 174 5.26 6.52 9.69
C ASP A 174 5.11 5.76 8.36
N GLN A 175 3.91 5.67 7.80
CA GLN A 175 3.58 4.90 6.61
C GLN A 175 3.20 5.78 5.41
N LEU A 176 3.49 7.09 5.42
CA LEU A 176 3.05 8.01 4.35
C LEU A 176 3.49 7.60 2.94
N VAL A 177 4.72 7.09 2.77
CA VAL A 177 5.19 6.55 1.48
C VAL A 177 4.47 5.26 1.13
N TRP A 178 4.25 4.38 2.10
CA TRP A 178 3.54 3.12 1.89
C TRP A 178 2.09 3.38 1.46
N ASP A 179 1.36 4.25 2.17
CA ASP A 179 -0.01 4.62 1.85
C ASP A 179 -0.11 5.21 0.45
N GLY A 180 0.76 6.16 0.10
CA GLY A 180 0.75 6.78 -1.23
C GLY A 180 1.07 5.82 -2.38
N LEU A 181 1.89 4.80 -2.13
CA LEU A 181 2.21 3.78 -3.14
C LEU A 181 1.10 2.74 -3.29
N PHE A 182 0.61 2.16 -2.18
CA PHE A 182 -0.35 1.06 -2.23
C PHE A 182 -1.80 1.51 -2.46
N SER A 183 -2.12 2.80 -2.28
CA SER A 183 -3.40 3.38 -2.71
C SER A 183 -3.40 3.82 -4.18
N LYS A 184 -2.27 3.74 -4.88
CA LYS A 184 -2.13 4.13 -6.28
C LYS A 184 -2.22 2.92 -7.20
N THR A 185 -2.69 3.16 -8.42
CA THR A 185 -2.58 2.21 -9.53
C THR A 185 -1.72 2.81 -10.63
N SER A 186 -1.17 2.00 -11.52
CA SER A 186 -0.36 2.51 -12.63
C SER A 186 -1.13 3.25 -13.70
N ALA A 187 -2.41 2.92 -13.86
CA ALA A 187 -3.26 3.51 -14.88
C ALA A 187 -3.78 4.89 -14.47
N LYS A 188 -3.72 5.24 -13.17
CA LYS A 188 -4.42 6.41 -12.61
C LYS A 188 -3.56 7.19 -11.65
N SER A 189 -3.65 8.51 -11.72
CA SER A 189 -3.07 9.38 -10.69
C SER A 189 -3.74 9.11 -9.34
N ASN A 190 -2.95 9.26 -8.28
CA ASN A 190 -3.44 9.22 -6.90
C ASN A 190 -3.44 10.64 -6.31
N LEU A 191 -4.51 11.05 -5.63
CA LEU A 191 -4.56 12.31 -4.89
C LEU A 191 -4.68 12.00 -3.40
N ILE A 192 -3.84 12.59 -2.56
CA ILE A 192 -4.08 12.59 -1.11
C ILE A 192 -5.22 13.57 -0.84
N GLN A 193 -6.45 13.08 -1.02
CA GLN A 193 -7.68 13.87 -1.11
C GLN A 193 -8.04 14.51 0.24
N GLU A 194 -7.67 13.87 1.33
CA GLU A 194 -7.83 14.43 2.66
C GLU A 194 -6.54 14.20 3.45
N THR A 195 -5.94 15.29 3.91
CA THR A 195 -4.83 15.21 4.85
C THR A 195 -4.88 16.38 5.80
N GLY A 196 -4.34 16.16 6.98
CA GLY A 196 -4.26 17.14 8.03
C GLY A 196 -3.58 16.52 9.24
N ILE A 197 -3.54 17.25 10.35
CA ILE A 197 -2.93 16.74 11.57
C ILE A 197 -4.00 16.50 12.62
N MET A 198 -4.23 15.23 12.93
CA MET A 198 -5.08 14.83 14.04
C MET A 198 -4.53 15.38 15.36
N TYR A 199 -5.43 15.93 16.18
CA TYR A 199 -5.08 16.46 17.48
C TYR A 199 -4.78 15.31 18.43
N VAL A 200 -3.68 15.44 19.17
CA VAL A 200 -3.26 14.45 20.16
C VAL A 200 -2.85 15.18 21.43
N GLU A 201 -3.10 14.54 22.56
CA GLU A 201 -2.95 15.15 23.87
C GLU A 201 -1.77 14.58 24.65
N THR A 202 -1.23 15.40 25.55
CA THR A 202 -0.44 14.93 26.69
C THR A 202 -1.36 14.22 27.70
N PRO A 203 -0.82 13.41 28.64
CA PRO A 203 -1.63 12.70 29.63
C PRO A 203 -2.53 13.58 30.52
N ASP A 204 -2.26 14.88 30.59
CA ASP A 204 -3.05 15.89 31.32
C ASP A 204 -4.01 16.69 30.41
N GLY A 205 -4.20 16.29 29.15
CA GLY A 205 -5.20 16.87 28.24
C GLY A 205 -4.78 18.14 27.50
N ARG A 206 -3.48 18.48 27.48
CA ARG A 206 -2.98 19.61 26.69
C ARG A 206 -2.58 19.17 25.28
N ALA A 207 -2.56 20.11 24.33
CA ALA A 207 -2.01 19.86 23.01
C ALA A 207 -0.58 19.31 23.12
N LYS A 208 -0.32 18.16 22.51
CA LYS A 208 1.01 17.52 22.53
C LYS A 208 2.00 18.19 21.59
N ARG A 209 1.51 18.78 20.49
CA ARG A 209 2.33 19.38 19.44
C ARG A 209 2.17 20.89 19.41
N SER A 210 3.26 21.60 19.13
CA SER A 210 3.21 23.03 18.81
C SER A 210 2.69 23.26 17.39
N GLU A 211 2.22 24.48 17.08
CA GLU A 211 1.76 24.82 15.72
C GLU A 211 2.88 24.68 14.68
N GLU A 212 4.14 24.91 15.04
CA GLU A 212 5.29 24.68 14.16
C GLU A 212 5.50 23.19 13.86
N GLU A 213 5.34 22.31 14.85
CA GLU A 213 5.41 20.86 14.63
C GLU A 213 4.24 20.36 13.76
N LEU A 214 3.05 20.96 13.89
CA LEU A 214 1.91 20.67 13.02
C LEU A 214 2.19 21.09 11.58
N ARG A 215 2.68 22.32 11.37
CA ARG A 215 3.13 22.82 10.06
C ARG A 215 4.18 21.91 9.44
N ASP A 216 5.21 21.55 10.18
CA ASP A 216 6.34 20.77 9.66
C ASP A 216 5.89 19.34 9.30
N LEU A 217 5.02 18.73 10.11
CA LEU A 217 4.41 17.45 9.76
C LEU A 217 3.53 17.55 8.51
N LEU A 218 2.72 18.59 8.37
CA LEU A 218 1.87 18.79 7.20
C LEU A 218 2.70 18.98 5.93
N GLU A 219 3.76 19.78 6.01
CA GLU A 219 4.71 20.00 4.92
C GLU A 219 5.32 18.66 4.44
N ARG A 220 5.69 17.78 5.36
CA ARG A 220 6.18 16.43 5.00
C ARG A 220 5.09 15.59 4.34
N LYS A 221 3.86 15.62 4.83
CA LYS A 221 2.73 14.90 4.20
C LYS A 221 2.54 15.33 2.74
N TYR A 222 2.59 16.64 2.47
CA TYR A 222 2.51 17.17 1.11
C TYR A 222 3.68 16.71 0.24
N ALA A 223 4.91 16.76 0.75
CA ALA A 223 6.07 16.27 0.02
C ALA A 223 5.96 14.78 -0.34
N TYR A 224 5.52 13.95 0.61
CA TYR A 224 5.32 12.52 0.37
C TYR A 224 4.19 12.22 -0.63
N ALA A 225 3.14 13.04 -0.65
CA ALA A 225 2.07 12.93 -1.64
C ALA A 225 2.61 13.07 -3.08
N PHE A 226 3.57 13.96 -3.31
CA PHE A 226 4.26 14.03 -4.59
C PHE A 226 5.30 12.92 -4.76
N ALA A 227 6.06 12.57 -3.73
CA ALA A 227 7.18 11.62 -3.81
C ALA A 227 6.79 10.19 -4.24
N THR A 228 5.54 9.80 -3.98
CA THR A 228 4.94 8.53 -4.43
C THR A 228 4.39 8.60 -5.87
N GLY A 229 4.66 9.72 -6.57
CA GLY A 229 4.14 10.02 -7.90
C GLY A 229 2.64 10.29 -7.89
N GLY A 230 2.11 10.85 -6.80
CA GLY A 230 0.74 11.35 -6.71
C GLY A 230 0.58 12.74 -7.35
N ALA A 231 -0.67 13.17 -7.50
CA ALA A 231 -1.07 14.45 -8.06
C ALA A 231 -1.05 15.61 -7.05
N GLY A 232 -0.81 15.30 -5.77
CA GLY A 232 -0.71 16.28 -4.69
C GLY A 232 -1.52 15.90 -3.46
N ALA A 233 -1.79 16.89 -2.62
CA ALA A 233 -2.53 16.74 -1.38
C ALA A 233 -3.53 17.89 -1.19
N VAL A 234 -4.61 17.62 -0.45
CA VAL A 234 -5.64 18.60 -0.10
C VAL A 234 -5.77 18.67 1.42
N GLN A 235 -5.63 19.88 1.97
CA GLN A 235 -5.81 20.12 3.40
C GLN A 235 -7.29 19.97 3.79
N TRP A 236 -7.55 19.02 4.67
CA TRP A 236 -8.83 18.82 5.32
C TRP A 236 -8.73 19.31 6.77
N ILE A 237 -9.48 20.30 7.24
CA ILE A 237 -10.30 21.27 6.49
C ILE A 237 -9.60 22.62 6.43
N TRP A 238 -10.14 23.54 5.63
CA TRP A 238 -9.64 24.91 5.60
C TRP A 238 -10.05 25.68 6.86
N ASN A 239 -11.33 25.66 7.22
CA ASN A 239 -11.88 26.38 8.36
C ASN A 239 -12.11 25.44 9.55
N THR A 240 -11.53 25.73 10.71
CA THR A 240 -11.85 25.00 11.94
C THR A 240 -13.35 25.08 12.25
N ASN A 241 -14.03 23.93 12.34
CA ASN A 241 -15.44 23.84 12.72
C ASN A 241 -15.58 23.41 14.19
N TYR A 242 -15.70 24.39 15.09
CA TYR A 242 -15.85 24.15 16.53
C TYR A 242 -17.27 23.76 16.97
N TYR A 243 -18.24 23.79 16.05
CA TYR A 243 -19.61 23.36 16.33
C TYR A 243 -19.87 21.88 16.03
N MET A 244 -18.90 21.20 15.43
CA MET A 244 -19.02 19.79 15.08
C MET A 244 -18.77 18.90 16.30
N ASP A 245 -19.49 17.79 16.38
CA ASP A 245 -19.17 16.73 17.34
C ASP A 245 -17.72 16.27 17.10
N ASN A 246 -16.88 16.42 18.11
CA ASN A 246 -15.43 16.28 17.93
C ASN A 246 -15.02 14.80 17.84
N VAL A 247 -14.97 14.26 16.63
CA VAL A 247 -14.30 13.01 16.27
C VAL A 247 -12.82 13.24 15.87
N ASN A 248 -12.18 14.25 16.50
CA ASN A 248 -10.84 14.77 16.22
C ASN A 248 -10.71 15.72 15.03
N GLU A 249 -11.82 16.06 14.37
CA GLU A 249 -11.78 16.96 13.21
C GLU A 249 -11.84 18.45 13.56
N SER A 250 -12.34 18.81 14.75
CA SER A 250 -12.55 20.22 15.14
C SER A 250 -11.26 21.01 15.34
N ASN A 251 -10.09 20.37 15.28
CA ASN A 251 -8.79 21.03 15.48
C ASN A 251 -7.93 21.08 14.20
N ILE A 252 -8.34 20.42 13.12
CA ILE A 252 -7.49 20.22 11.94
C ILE A 252 -7.40 21.47 11.05
N GLY A 253 -8.41 22.34 11.11
CA GLY A 253 -8.55 23.51 10.23
C GLY A 253 -7.29 24.37 10.08
N ALA A 254 -6.90 24.72 8.84
CA ALA A 254 -5.79 25.66 8.60
C ALA A 254 -6.07 27.07 9.15
N LEU A 255 -7.35 27.45 9.27
CA LEU A 255 -7.82 28.65 9.94
C LEU A 255 -8.39 28.28 11.31
N ARG A 256 -8.14 29.11 12.32
CA ARG A 256 -8.78 29.05 13.64
C ARG A 256 -10.26 29.41 13.54
N ALA A 257 -10.99 29.15 14.62
CA ALA A 257 -12.42 29.44 14.72
C ALA A 257 -12.76 30.94 14.53
N ASP A 258 -11.82 31.84 14.85
CA ASP A 258 -11.95 33.29 14.66
C ASP A 258 -11.54 33.78 13.25
N GLY A 259 -11.13 32.86 12.36
CA GLY A 259 -10.69 33.14 11.00
C GLY A 259 -9.21 33.50 10.87
N THR A 260 -8.44 33.54 11.97
CA THR A 260 -6.99 33.75 11.88
C THR A 260 -6.29 32.50 11.32
N GLU A 261 -5.28 32.70 10.49
CA GLU A 261 -4.52 31.60 9.88
C GLU A 261 -3.55 30.97 10.88
N LYS A 262 -3.47 29.64 10.86
CA LYS A 262 -2.42 28.88 11.53
C LYS A 262 -1.22 28.70 10.59
N PRO A 263 -0.02 28.38 11.09
CA PRO A 263 1.17 28.13 10.27
C PRO A 263 0.98 27.06 9.17
N GLU A 264 0.04 26.13 9.32
CA GLU A 264 -0.36 25.15 8.31
C GLU A 264 -0.86 25.77 7.01
N ALA A 265 -1.47 26.97 7.05
CA ALA A 265 -1.92 27.68 5.86
C ALA A 265 -0.74 28.04 4.92
N ASP A 266 0.42 28.39 5.49
CA ASP A 266 1.63 28.70 4.72
C ASP A 266 2.12 27.50 3.90
N VAL A 267 1.91 26.27 4.39
CA VAL A 267 2.26 25.06 3.63
C VAL A 267 1.47 25.00 2.33
N CYS A 268 0.16 25.25 2.38
CA CYS A 268 -0.69 25.26 1.20
C CYS A 268 -0.27 26.37 0.22
N TYR A 269 0.06 27.56 0.74
CA TYR A 269 0.52 28.69 -0.08
C TYR A 269 1.89 28.45 -0.73
N ASP A 270 2.86 27.90 0.03
CA ASP A 270 4.20 27.57 -0.46
C ASP A 270 4.13 26.52 -1.58
N PHE A 271 3.40 25.43 -1.36
CA PHE A 271 3.22 24.39 -2.37
C PHE A 271 2.47 24.91 -3.60
N GLY A 272 1.39 25.68 -3.41
CA GLY A 272 0.63 26.27 -4.52
C GLY A 272 1.52 27.12 -5.43
N ARG A 273 2.32 28.02 -4.84
CA ARG A 273 3.28 28.86 -5.60
C ARG A 273 4.35 28.04 -6.32
N PHE A 274 4.86 26.99 -5.68
CA PHE A 274 5.89 26.15 -6.30
C PHE A 274 5.32 25.35 -7.46
N ILE A 275 4.20 24.65 -7.26
CA ILE A 275 3.58 23.80 -8.27
C ILE A 275 3.09 24.62 -9.47
N GLU A 276 2.58 25.84 -9.27
CA GLU A 276 2.23 26.74 -10.38
C GLU A 276 3.42 26.98 -11.34
N GLN A 277 4.64 27.13 -10.82
CA GLN A 277 5.85 27.37 -11.61
C GLN A 277 6.34 26.15 -12.41
N VAL A 278 5.92 24.94 -12.02
CA VAL A 278 6.40 23.67 -12.60
C VAL A 278 5.25 22.78 -13.07
N SER A 279 4.05 23.34 -13.22
CA SER A 279 2.83 22.57 -13.52
C SER A 279 2.90 21.82 -14.86
N ASP A 280 3.63 22.38 -15.83
CA ASP A 280 3.92 21.78 -17.13
C ASP A 280 4.82 20.55 -17.05
N LEU A 281 5.57 20.36 -15.95
CA LEU A 281 6.47 19.22 -15.77
C LEU A 281 5.72 17.90 -15.55
N PHE A 282 4.49 17.92 -15.03
CA PHE A 282 3.78 16.70 -14.59
C PHE A 282 3.15 15.91 -15.75
N VAL A 283 3.97 15.56 -16.75
CA VAL A 283 3.56 14.80 -17.95
C VAL A 283 4.48 13.60 -18.13
N GLY A 284 3.89 12.43 -18.39
CA GLY A 284 4.63 11.20 -18.69
C GLY A 284 5.57 10.76 -17.57
N CYS A 285 5.10 10.76 -16.32
CA CYS A 285 5.88 10.25 -15.19
C CYS A 285 6.38 8.83 -15.47
N GLN A 286 7.69 8.62 -15.40
CA GLN A 286 8.27 7.30 -15.64
C GLN A 286 7.93 6.32 -14.51
N VAL A 287 7.52 5.11 -14.87
CA VAL A 287 7.24 4.02 -13.93
C VAL A 287 8.52 3.36 -13.39
N GLU A 288 8.46 2.86 -12.16
CA GLU A 288 9.58 2.20 -11.50
C GLU A 288 9.90 0.81 -12.08
N ASP A 289 11.21 0.53 -12.16
CA ASP A 289 11.75 -0.79 -12.55
C ASP A 289 11.51 -1.88 -11.49
N ILE A 290 11.03 -1.53 -10.29
CA ILE A 290 10.71 -2.45 -9.21
C ILE A 290 9.22 -2.40 -8.93
N ALA A 291 8.60 -3.57 -8.87
CA ALA A 291 7.20 -3.73 -8.55
C ALA A 291 7.03 -4.59 -7.29
N VAL A 292 6.19 -4.15 -6.36
CA VAL A 292 5.83 -4.91 -5.16
C VAL A 292 4.36 -5.30 -5.24
N VAL A 293 4.09 -6.58 -5.10
CA VAL A 293 2.72 -7.13 -5.09
C VAL A 293 2.19 -7.15 -3.67
N TYR A 294 1.05 -6.52 -3.45
CA TYR A 294 0.32 -6.57 -2.17
C TYR A 294 -0.46 -7.89 -2.04
N PRO A 295 -0.16 -8.75 -1.04
CA PRO A 295 -0.80 -10.06 -0.87
C PRO A 295 -2.24 -9.97 -0.32
N TYR A 296 -3.22 -9.67 -1.18
CA TYR A 296 -4.62 -9.54 -0.77
C TYR A 296 -5.25 -10.85 -0.29
N SER A 297 -4.82 -12.01 -0.78
CA SER A 297 -5.28 -13.31 -0.22
C SER A 297 -4.92 -13.44 1.25
N ASN A 298 -3.81 -12.86 1.70
CA ASN A 298 -3.47 -12.78 3.10
C ASN A 298 -4.25 -11.69 3.81
N ASP A 299 -4.21 -10.46 3.28
CA ASP A 299 -4.79 -9.30 3.95
C ASP A 299 -6.31 -9.40 4.10
N LEU A 300 -7.03 -10.02 3.15
CA LEU A 300 -8.47 -10.22 3.20
C LEU A 300 -8.88 -11.49 3.95
N SER A 301 -7.93 -12.31 4.39
CA SER A 301 -8.18 -13.54 5.16
C SER A 301 -8.24 -13.28 6.67
N ASN A 302 -8.30 -14.37 7.44
CA ASN A 302 -8.38 -14.38 8.89
C ASN A 302 -7.01 -14.26 9.62
N ARG A 303 -5.88 -14.20 8.89
CA ARG A 303 -4.52 -14.12 9.46
C ARG A 303 -3.68 -13.13 8.67
N ARG A 304 -3.72 -11.87 9.07
CA ARG A 304 -3.24 -10.75 8.26
C ARG A 304 -1.85 -10.32 8.70
N VAL A 305 -0.89 -10.33 7.79
CA VAL A 305 0.48 -9.87 7.97
C VAL A 305 1.01 -9.04 6.80
N ALA A 306 0.27 -8.98 5.68
CA ALA A 306 0.63 -8.26 4.47
C ALA A 306 0.98 -6.78 4.71
N ALA A 307 0.17 -6.06 5.50
CA ALA A 307 0.40 -4.65 5.81
C ALA A 307 1.71 -4.42 6.59
N GLU A 308 2.02 -5.25 7.59
CA GLU A 308 3.30 -5.16 8.32
C GLU A 308 4.47 -5.46 7.38
N ALA A 309 4.41 -6.56 6.63
CA ALA A 309 5.48 -6.97 5.72
C ALA A 309 5.80 -5.88 4.70
N THR A 310 4.77 -5.33 4.04
CA THR A 310 4.94 -4.28 3.02
C THR A 310 5.32 -2.93 3.62
N SER A 311 4.83 -2.55 4.80
CA SER A 311 5.26 -1.31 5.47
C SER A 311 6.76 -1.34 5.80
N ARG A 312 7.23 -2.48 6.32
CA ARG A 312 8.64 -2.67 6.69
C ARG A 312 9.57 -2.75 5.49
N LEU A 313 9.16 -3.48 4.46
CA LEU A 313 9.76 -3.43 3.11
C LEU A 313 9.94 -1.98 2.66
N THR A 314 8.89 -1.17 2.75
CA THR A 314 8.88 0.20 2.23
C THR A 314 9.89 1.06 2.96
N ARG A 315 9.96 0.94 4.29
CA ARG A 315 10.98 1.62 5.10
C ARG A 315 12.38 1.25 4.64
N VAL A 316 12.70 -0.04 4.54
CA VAL A 316 14.06 -0.47 4.17
C VAL A 316 14.41 -0.08 2.74
N LEU A 317 13.55 -0.38 1.75
CA LEU A 317 13.84 -0.08 0.35
C LEU A 317 13.93 1.44 0.10
N ALA A 318 12.87 2.17 0.41
CA ALA A 318 12.73 3.57 0.02
C ALA A 318 13.57 4.51 0.90
N TYR A 319 13.71 4.21 2.20
CA TYR A 319 14.43 5.09 3.13
C TYR A 319 15.86 4.65 3.36
N ASP A 320 16.14 3.37 3.61
CA ASP A 320 17.50 2.96 3.95
C ASP A 320 18.34 2.71 2.68
N MET A 321 17.76 2.05 1.69
CA MET A 321 18.47 1.67 0.46
C MET A 321 18.36 2.73 -0.65
N LYS A 322 17.47 3.73 -0.50
CA LYS A 322 17.17 4.77 -1.50
C LYS A 322 16.74 4.18 -2.85
N VAL A 323 16.07 3.04 -2.80
CA VAL A 323 15.58 2.29 -3.95
C VAL A 323 14.08 2.26 -3.85
N HIS A 324 13.38 2.84 -4.82
CA HIS A 324 11.94 2.90 -4.75
C HIS A 324 11.23 2.16 -5.89
N PHE A 325 9.97 1.89 -5.64
CA PHE A 325 9.16 0.89 -6.33
C PHE A 325 7.74 1.42 -6.54
N ARG A 326 7.01 0.75 -7.42
CA ARG A 326 5.55 0.88 -7.56
C ARG A 326 4.84 -0.32 -6.93
N ALA A 327 3.65 -0.10 -6.42
CA ALA A 327 2.80 -1.16 -5.88
C ALA A 327 1.76 -1.63 -6.91
N LEU A 328 1.34 -2.87 -6.76
CA LEU A 328 0.16 -3.42 -7.42
C LEU A 328 -0.51 -4.47 -6.53
N GLY A 329 -1.76 -4.82 -6.82
CA GLY A 329 -2.50 -5.84 -6.09
C GLY A 329 -2.29 -7.25 -6.65
N GLU A 330 -2.32 -8.26 -5.77
CA GLU A 330 -2.30 -9.69 -6.14
C GLU A 330 -3.33 -10.07 -7.21
N TYR A 331 -4.51 -9.44 -7.22
CA TYR A 331 -5.61 -9.75 -8.13
C TYR A 331 -5.57 -8.98 -9.47
N ASP A 332 -4.57 -8.12 -9.68
CA ASP A 332 -4.40 -7.39 -10.95
C ASP A 332 -2.91 -7.27 -11.32
N LEU A 333 -2.39 -8.31 -11.96
CA LEU A 333 -0.97 -8.42 -12.34
C LEU A 333 -0.69 -8.03 -13.79
N LYS A 334 -1.73 -7.76 -14.59
CA LYS A 334 -1.63 -7.52 -16.04
C LYS A 334 -0.66 -6.39 -16.40
N GLU A 335 -0.53 -5.41 -15.50
CA GLU A 335 0.37 -4.27 -15.68
C GLU A 335 1.82 -4.72 -15.90
N LEU A 336 2.27 -5.76 -15.20
CA LEU A 336 3.63 -6.26 -15.29
C LEU A 336 4.00 -6.79 -16.69
N ARG A 337 3.01 -7.01 -17.56
CA ARG A 337 3.25 -7.31 -18.99
C ARG A 337 3.34 -6.04 -19.83
N THR A 338 2.49 -5.06 -19.55
CA THR A 338 2.45 -3.77 -20.28
C THR A 338 3.64 -2.87 -19.96
N HIS A 339 4.08 -2.90 -18.70
CA HIS A 339 5.20 -2.17 -18.17
C HIS A 339 6.04 -3.15 -17.37
N PRO A 340 6.92 -3.94 -17.99
CA PRO A 340 7.73 -4.93 -17.28
C PRO A 340 8.60 -4.31 -16.20
N ALA A 341 8.61 -4.93 -15.02
CA ALA A 341 9.57 -4.64 -13.96
C ALA A 341 10.83 -5.49 -14.14
N LYS A 342 11.98 -5.00 -13.69
CA LYS A 342 13.22 -5.78 -13.57
C LYS A 342 13.21 -6.66 -12.32
N LEU A 343 12.59 -6.18 -11.24
CA LEU A 343 12.39 -6.91 -10.00
C LEU A 343 10.90 -6.87 -9.60
N ILE A 344 10.33 -8.03 -9.34
CA ILE A 344 9.00 -8.21 -8.74
C ILE A 344 9.20 -8.78 -7.34
N VAL A 345 8.57 -8.20 -6.33
CA VAL A 345 8.67 -8.66 -4.94
C VAL A 345 7.30 -9.09 -4.41
N VAL A 346 7.22 -10.28 -3.82
CA VAL A 346 6.07 -10.76 -3.05
C VAL A 346 6.53 -10.98 -1.60
N PRO A 347 6.34 -9.98 -0.71
CA PRO A 347 6.95 -9.98 0.61
C PRO A 347 6.11 -10.74 1.64
N SER A 348 6.65 -11.85 2.17
CA SER A 348 6.11 -12.62 3.29
C SER A 348 4.59 -12.84 3.25
N PRO A 349 3.99 -13.25 2.12
CA PRO A 349 2.54 -13.30 1.99
C PRO A 349 1.91 -14.32 2.93
N HIS A 350 2.67 -15.32 3.39
CA HIS A 350 2.21 -16.52 4.10
C HIS A 350 1.27 -17.40 3.28
N ASN A 351 0.17 -16.86 2.78
CA ASN A 351 -0.76 -17.50 1.87
C ASN A 351 -0.98 -16.60 0.65
N PHE A 352 -1.12 -17.21 -0.53
CA PHE A 352 -1.24 -16.48 -1.80
C PHE A 352 -2.12 -17.27 -2.77
N GLY A 353 -2.80 -16.62 -3.71
CA GLY A 353 -3.68 -17.27 -4.69
C GLY A 353 -2.91 -18.09 -5.72
N ASP A 354 -3.43 -19.27 -6.08
CA ASP A 354 -2.79 -20.14 -7.07
C ASP A 354 -2.83 -19.55 -8.48
N GLU A 355 -3.92 -18.88 -8.83
CA GLU A 355 -4.07 -18.19 -10.11
C GLU A 355 -3.06 -17.05 -10.24
N ALA A 356 -2.98 -16.19 -9.22
CA ALA A 356 -2.02 -15.09 -9.16
C ALA A 356 -0.57 -15.59 -9.15
N PHE A 357 -0.27 -16.64 -8.39
CA PHE A 357 1.07 -17.26 -8.39
C PHE A 357 1.45 -17.77 -9.79
N SER A 358 0.54 -18.50 -10.44
CA SER A 358 0.76 -19.03 -11.78
C SER A 358 0.97 -17.91 -12.80
N GLU A 359 0.18 -16.83 -12.70
CA GLU A 359 0.33 -15.65 -13.55
C GLU A 359 1.69 -14.94 -13.34
N LEU A 360 2.14 -14.78 -12.08
CA LEU A 360 3.45 -14.21 -11.77
C LEU A 360 4.59 -15.03 -12.39
N ILE A 361 4.54 -16.36 -12.30
CA ILE A 361 5.55 -17.21 -12.92
C ILE A 361 5.56 -17.02 -14.44
N GLN A 362 4.40 -16.94 -15.09
CA GLN A 362 4.32 -16.64 -16.52
C GLN A 362 4.87 -15.25 -16.86
N ILE A 363 4.59 -14.22 -16.04
CA ILE A 363 5.19 -12.88 -16.21
C ILE A 363 6.71 -12.95 -16.18
N VAL A 364 7.27 -13.66 -15.21
CA VAL A 364 8.72 -13.84 -15.06
C VAL A 364 9.31 -14.54 -16.29
N GLU A 365 8.67 -15.61 -16.76
CA GLU A 365 9.10 -16.35 -17.95
C GLU A 365 9.14 -15.49 -19.21
N GLU A 366 8.12 -14.66 -19.41
CA GLU A 366 7.90 -13.88 -20.63
C GLU A 366 8.75 -12.62 -20.69
N THR A 367 8.81 -11.89 -19.58
CA THR A 367 9.41 -10.54 -19.49
C THR A 367 10.90 -10.57 -19.16
N GLY A 368 11.38 -11.62 -18.51
CA GLY A 368 12.76 -11.69 -18.02
C GLY A 368 12.98 -11.03 -16.65
N ALA A 369 11.91 -10.68 -15.94
CA ALA A 369 11.99 -10.14 -14.59
C ALA A 369 12.65 -11.13 -13.61
N THR A 370 13.21 -10.61 -12.52
CA THR A 370 13.53 -11.39 -11.32
C THR A 370 12.36 -11.32 -10.36
N LEU A 371 11.86 -12.46 -9.87
CA LEU A 371 10.88 -12.54 -8.79
C LEU A 371 11.59 -12.84 -7.47
N LEU A 372 11.46 -11.99 -6.47
CA LEU A 372 11.78 -12.27 -5.08
C LEU A 372 10.50 -12.65 -4.33
N TYR A 373 10.47 -13.86 -3.78
CA TYR A 373 9.40 -14.35 -2.91
C TYR A 373 9.98 -14.71 -1.54
N THR A 374 9.40 -14.20 -0.45
CA THR A 374 9.85 -14.51 0.92
C THR A 374 8.76 -15.20 1.73
N GLY A 375 9.13 -16.01 2.72
CA GLY A 375 8.19 -16.80 3.52
C GLY A 375 7.65 -18.05 2.82
N PRO A 376 6.59 -18.68 3.39
CA PRO A 376 6.00 -19.91 2.88
C PRO A 376 5.52 -19.78 1.43
N LEU A 377 5.98 -20.69 0.56
CA LEU A 377 5.59 -20.75 -0.85
C LEU A 377 4.32 -21.59 -1.03
N ASN A 378 4.17 -22.67 -0.25
CA ASN A 378 3.24 -23.77 -0.50
C ASN A 378 1.94 -23.67 0.31
N LEU A 379 1.42 -22.46 0.47
CA LEU A 379 0.09 -22.21 1.03
C LEU A 379 -0.78 -21.44 0.03
N ASP A 380 -1.91 -22.04 -0.33
CA ASP A 380 -2.93 -21.42 -1.17
C ASP A 380 -3.70 -20.32 -0.42
N ALA A 381 -4.59 -19.60 -1.11
CA ALA A 381 -5.35 -18.50 -0.52
C ALA A 381 -6.19 -18.91 0.73
N TYR A 382 -6.49 -20.20 0.91
CA TYR A 382 -7.28 -20.74 2.03
C TYR A 382 -6.42 -21.52 3.03
N TRP A 383 -5.10 -21.26 3.06
CA TRP A 383 -4.13 -21.88 3.97
C TRP A 383 -3.98 -23.40 3.79
N GLN A 384 -4.39 -23.93 2.63
CA GLN A 384 -4.18 -25.34 2.30
C GLN A 384 -2.81 -25.55 1.66
N PRO A 385 -2.18 -26.72 1.86
CA PRO A 385 -0.96 -27.07 1.17
C PRO A 385 -1.11 -26.99 -0.35
N ALA A 386 -0.25 -26.22 -0.99
CA ALA A 386 -0.08 -26.18 -2.44
C ALA A 386 1.20 -26.93 -2.84
N ALA A 387 1.29 -27.40 -4.08
CA ALA A 387 2.49 -28.06 -4.60
C ALA A 387 3.21 -27.15 -5.61
N ARG A 388 3.72 -26.01 -5.15
CA ARG A 388 4.34 -24.99 -6.00
C ARG A 388 5.84 -25.23 -6.15
N LEU A 389 6.31 -25.27 -7.40
CA LEU A 389 7.72 -25.29 -7.78
C LEU A 389 8.59 -26.34 -7.07
N SER A 390 8.00 -27.49 -6.70
CA SER A 390 8.66 -28.57 -5.95
C SER A 390 9.92 -29.13 -6.63
N ARG A 391 9.97 -29.04 -7.97
CA ARG A 391 11.16 -29.41 -8.76
C ARG A 391 12.39 -28.55 -8.45
N HIS A 392 12.19 -27.31 -7.99
CA HIS A 392 13.25 -26.34 -7.68
C HIS A 392 13.52 -26.27 -6.18
N THR A 393 12.48 -26.29 -5.35
CA THR A 393 12.61 -26.19 -3.90
C THR A 393 13.09 -27.49 -3.26
N GLY A 394 12.92 -28.63 -3.94
CA GLY A 394 13.04 -29.94 -3.32
C GLY A 394 11.93 -30.19 -2.30
N GLU A 395 12.14 -31.17 -1.42
CA GLU A 395 11.23 -31.42 -0.30
C GLU A 395 11.41 -30.34 0.77
N VAL A 396 10.32 -29.63 1.05
CA VAL A 396 10.27 -28.55 2.04
C VAL A 396 9.22 -28.86 3.08
N LYS A 397 9.45 -28.40 4.31
CA LYS A 397 8.55 -28.55 5.43
C LYS A 397 8.07 -27.18 5.91
N LEU A 398 6.75 -27.03 5.94
CA LEU A 398 6.09 -25.95 6.66
C LEU A 398 6.28 -26.15 8.16
N SER A 399 6.77 -25.12 8.85
CA SER A 399 6.99 -25.14 10.30
C SER A 399 6.87 -23.74 10.88
N ASN A 400 6.72 -23.64 12.20
CA ASN A 400 6.71 -22.34 12.87
C ASN A 400 8.10 -21.73 12.87
N VAL A 401 8.16 -20.39 12.89
CA VAL A 401 9.40 -19.68 13.20
C VAL A 401 9.75 -19.86 14.68
N LEU A 402 11.04 -19.91 14.99
CA LEU A 402 11.56 -19.74 16.35
C LEU A 402 11.91 -18.28 16.61
N ARG A 403 12.20 -17.95 17.87
CA ARG A 403 12.56 -16.59 18.29
C ARG A 403 13.78 -16.07 17.53
N GLU A 404 14.78 -16.91 17.34
CA GLU A 404 15.99 -16.63 16.59
C GLU A 404 16.14 -17.66 15.47
N GLU A 405 16.34 -17.19 14.26
CA GLU A 405 16.54 -17.97 13.05
C GLU A 405 17.69 -17.35 12.26
N ALA A 406 18.14 -18.04 11.22
CA ALA A 406 19.07 -17.46 10.27
C ALA A 406 18.87 -18.09 8.90
N PHE A 407 19.29 -17.38 7.85
CA PHE A 407 19.39 -17.94 6.51
C PHE A 407 20.76 -17.64 5.90
N VAL A 408 21.15 -18.47 4.94
CA VAL A 408 22.35 -18.24 4.12
C VAL A 408 21.98 -17.41 2.90
N CYS A 409 22.66 -16.29 2.69
CA CYS A 409 22.51 -15.39 1.55
C CYS A 409 23.89 -15.12 0.93
N GLY A 410 24.18 -15.74 -0.22
CA GLY A 410 25.55 -15.78 -0.73
C GLY A 410 26.48 -16.50 0.24
N ASP A 411 27.55 -15.83 0.67
CA ASP A 411 28.51 -16.34 1.65
C ASP A 411 28.17 -15.95 3.10
N ASP A 412 27.15 -15.12 3.30
CA ASP A 412 26.77 -14.58 4.61
C ASP A 412 25.71 -15.44 5.30
N ILE A 413 25.85 -15.59 6.62
CA ILE A 413 24.79 -16.10 7.49
C ILE A 413 24.06 -14.88 8.07
N VAL A 414 22.81 -14.70 7.68
CA VAL A 414 21.98 -13.55 8.04
C VAL A 414 21.04 -13.94 9.18
N PRO A 415 21.25 -13.41 10.40
CA PRO A 415 20.34 -13.65 11.51
C PRO A 415 19.02 -12.89 11.33
N VAL A 416 17.91 -13.54 11.70
CA VAL A 416 16.58 -12.92 11.80
C VAL A 416 15.96 -13.28 13.15
N SER A 417 15.20 -12.35 13.72
CA SER A 417 14.52 -12.57 14.99
C SER A 417 13.02 -12.30 14.89
N PHE A 418 12.22 -13.07 15.62
CA PHE A 418 10.76 -13.01 15.63
C PHE A 418 10.25 -12.92 17.06
N GLY A 419 9.97 -11.70 17.53
CA GLY A 419 9.62 -11.42 18.91
C GLY A 419 8.14 -11.60 19.21
N GLN A 420 7.82 -11.56 20.50
CA GLN A 420 6.44 -11.51 20.99
C GLN A 420 5.60 -12.66 20.43
N ARG A 421 4.45 -12.34 19.83
CA ARG A 421 3.46 -13.30 19.32
C ARG A 421 3.83 -13.89 17.96
N LYS A 422 4.87 -13.38 17.29
CA LYS A 422 5.28 -13.84 15.95
C LYS A 422 5.61 -15.33 15.90
N ILE A 423 6.17 -15.90 16.97
CA ILE A 423 6.47 -17.35 17.04
C ILE A 423 5.21 -18.24 17.05
N ALA A 424 4.05 -17.67 17.40
CA ALA A 424 2.77 -18.37 17.38
C ALA A 424 1.97 -18.11 16.09
N GLU A 425 2.30 -17.04 15.36
CA GLU A 425 1.52 -16.52 14.23
C GLU A 425 2.17 -16.82 12.88
N LEU A 426 3.51 -16.85 12.82
CA LEU A 426 4.25 -16.91 11.58
C LEU A 426 4.75 -18.31 11.26
N CYS A 427 4.76 -18.61 9.96
CA CYS A 427 5.29 -19.83 9.42
C CYS A 427 6.54 -19.56 8.58
N LYS A 428 7.38 -20.58 8.48
CA LYS A 428 8.48 -20.68 7.53
C LYS A 428 8.36 -21.97 6.74
N GLU A 429 8.98 -21.98 5.58
CA GLU A 429 9.27 -23.21 4.85
C GLU A 429 10.78 -23.41 4.78
N ALA A 430 11.23 -24.59 5.19
CA ALA A 430 12.64 -24.94 5.18
C ALA A 430 12.87 -26.28 4.47
N PRO A 431 14.00 -26.47 3.78
CA PRO A 431 14.37 -27.77 3.23
C PRO A 431 14.41 -28.85 4.30
N CYS A 432 13.93 -30.05 3.95
CA CYS A 432 14.10 -31.23 4.80
C CYS A 432 15.56 -31.71 4.75
N GLY A 433 16.23 -31.81 5.91
CA GLY A 433 17.53 -32.47 6.02
C GLY A 433 17.44 -33.99 5.86
N ILE A 434 18.57 -34.63 5.55
CA ILE A 434 18.69 -36.09 5.57
C ILE A 434 18.37 -36.55 7.01
N ASN A 435 17.49 -37.55 7.15
CA ASN A 435 17.00 -38.06 8.45
C ASN A 435 16.21 -37.06 9.31
N GLY A 436 15.69 -35.97 8.74
CA GLY A 436 14.82 -35.02 9.44
C GLY A 436 15.55 -33.97 10.29
N GLU A 437 16.87 -33.82 10.11
CA GLU A 437 17.63 -32.74 10.76
C GLU A 437 17.21 -31.36 10.24
N ALA A 438 17.21 -30.35 11.12
CA ALA A 438 16.92 -28.99 10.75
C ALA A 438 18.11 -28.40 9.98
N VAL A 439 17.88 -28.07 8.71
CA VAL A 439 18.88 -27.39 7.86
C VAL A 439 18.61 -25.90 7.88
N MET A 440 19.67 -25.10 8.04
CA MET A 440 19.57 -23.66 7.93
C MET A 440 19.03 -23.29 6.53
N PRO A 441 17.92 -22.54 6.43
CA PRO A 441 17.38 -22.11 5.14
C PRO A 441 18.44 -21.38 4.32
N LYS A 442 18.44 -21.60 3.00
CA LYS A 442 19.29 -20.86 2.06
C LYS A 442 18.39 -20.09 1.10
N VAL A 443 18.85 -18.94 0.65
CA VAL A 443 18.23 -18.28 -0.50
C VAL A 443 18.43 -19.19 -1.72
N LEU A 444 17.33 -19.64 -2.31
CA LEU A 444 17.34 -20.47 -3.51
C LEU A 444 17.12 -19.58 -4.73
N GLU A 445 17.88 -19.84 -5.80
CA GLU A 445 17.78 -19.11 -7.06
C GLU A 445 17.73 -20.09 -8.22
N TRP A 446 16.80 -19.89 -9.15
CA TRP A 446 16.74 -20.67 -10.39
C TRP A 446 16.23 -19.83 -11.56
N SER A 447 16.60 -20.26 -12.76
CA SER A 447 16.09 -19.66 -14.00
C SER A 447 14.66 -20.09 -14.26
N GLN A 448 13.85 -19.15 -14.74
CA GLN A 448 12.45 -19.35 -15.06
C GLN A 448 12.15 -18.67 -16.40
N GLY A 449 12.16 -19.44 -17.49
CA GLY A 449 12.10 -18.89 -18.84
C GLY A 449 13.25 -17.89 -19.11
N LYS A 450 12.91 -16.65 -19.48
CA LYS A 450 13.89 -15.55 -19.63
C LYS A 450 14.29 -14.91 -18.30
N GLY A 451 13.51 -15.15 -17.24
CA GLY A 451 13.66 -14.52 -15.94
C GLY A 451 14.31 -15.42 -14.90
N ARG A 452 14.16 -15.01 -13.65
CA ARG A 452 14.72 -15.70 -12.49
C ARG A 452 13.71 -15.67 -11.34
N VAL A 453 13.70 -16.72 -10.53
CA VAL A 453 13.04 -16.71 -9.22
C VAL A 453 14.09 -16.83 -8.13
N VAL A 454 13.96 -16.00 -7.11
CA VAL A 454 14.72 -15.98 -5.87
C VAL A 454 13.72 -16.22 -4.73
N TRP A 455 14.00 -17.22 -3.90
CA TRP A 455 13.13 -17.59 -2.79
C TRP A 455 13.89 -17.71 -1.48
N CYS A 456 13.37 -17.08 -0.43
CA CYS A 456 13.78 -17.29 0.95
C CYS A 456 12.58 -17.77 1.76
N GLY A 457 12.58 -19.01 2.24
CA GLY A 457 11.44 -19.58 2.95
C GLY A 457 11.16 -18.99 4.34
N LEU A 458 12.00 -18.09 4.84
CA LEU A 458 11.73 -17.30 6.05
C LEU A 458 10.97 -16.01 5.70
N PRO A 459 10.00 -15.58 6.55
CA PRO A 459 9.29 -14.33 6.34
C PRO A 459 10.14 -13.12 6.78
N VAL A 460 11.14 -12.76 5.96
CA VAL A 460 12.21 -11.82 6.32
C VAL A 460 11.68 -10.43 6.69
N GLU A 461 10.67 -9.93 6.01
CA GLU A 461 10.09 -8.60 6.26
C GLU A 461 9.41 -8.49 7.64
N LEU A 462 8.99 -9.62 8.21
CA LEU A 462 8.37 -9.68 9.53
C LEU A 462 9.39 -9.88 10.67
N SER A 463 10.69 -9.99 10.35
CA SER A 463 11.73 -10.07 11.37
C SER A 463 11.90 -8.75 12.11
N ASP A 464 12.15 -8.73 13.41
CA ASP A 464 12.48 -7.50 14.16
C ASP A 464 13.82 -6.86 13.72
N ARG A 465 14.60 -7.56 12.88
CA ARG A 465 15.88 -7.12 12.31
C ARG A 465 15.72 -6.57 10.90
N THR A 466 15.78 -5.25 10.76
CA THR A 466 15.67 -4.57 9.45
C THR A 466 16.91 -4.76 8.58
N ASP A 467 18.09 -4.99 9.17
CA ASP A 467 19.33 -5.28 8.46
C ASP A 467 19.22 -6.55 7.59
N ALA A 468 18.47 -7.55 8.06
CA ALA A 468 18.23 -8.78 7.29
C ALA A 468 17.45 -8.53 5.99
N ILE A 469 16.49 -7.61 6.02
CA ILE A 469 15.76 -7.17 4.81
C ILE A 469 16.76 -6.50 3.85
N GLY A 470 17.57 -5.56 4.35
CA GLY A 470 18.56 -4.85 3.54
C GLY A 470 19.59 -5.78 2.88
N ILE A 471 20.07 -6.81 3.60
CA ILE A 471 21.03 -7.80 3.07
C ILE A 471 20.41 -8.63 1.95
N LEU A 472 19.21 -9.20 2.17
CA LEU A 472 18.53 -10.02 1.17
C LEU A 472 18.19 -9.20 -0.08
N TYR A 473 17.62 -8.02 0.10
CA TYR A 473 17.23 -7.17 -1.02
C TYR A 473 18.45 -6.65 -1.75
N GLY A 474 19.51 -6.25 -1.03
CA GLY A 474 20.79 -5.85 -1.63
C GLY A 474 21.43 -6.95 -2.46
N HIS A 475 21.32 -8.21 -2.04
CA HIS A 475 21.76 -9.38 -2.82
C HIS A 475 20.98 -9.49 -4.14
N VAL A 476 19.65 -9.40 -4.11
CA VAL A 476 18.81 -9.53 -5.31
C VAL A 476 19.00 -8.35 -6.27
N LEU A 477 19.03 -7.11 -5.75
CA LEU A 477 19.15 -5.89 -6.56
C LEU A 477 20.45 -5.88 -7.40
N LYS A 478 21.56 -6.42 -6.88
CA LYS A 478 22.83 -6.54 -7.61
C LYS A 478 22.70 -7.32 -8.92
N THR A 479 21.75 -8.24 -9.01
CA THR A 479 21.54 -9.09 -10.19
C THR A 479 20.50 -8.54 -11.17
N CYS A 480 19.75 -7.50 -10.78
CA CYS A 480 18.62 -6.99 -11.55
C CYS A 480 18.99 -5.89 -12.57
N GLY A 481 20.25 -5.43 -12.63
CA GLY A 481 20.67 -4.41 -13.60
C GLY A 481 19.92 -3.07 -13.44
N LEU A 482 19.59 -2.72 -12.20
CA LEU A 482 18.91 -1.47 -11.86
C LEU A 482 19.87 -0.29 -11.99
N LYS A 483 19.39 0.80 -12.58
CA LYS A 483 20.13 2.06 -12.59
C LYS A 483 19.87 2.78 -11.28
N GLN A 484 20.92 3.33 -10.68
CA GLN A 484 20.75 4.17 -9.50
C GLN A 484 19.99 5.44 -9.88
N GLU A 485 19.01 5.79 -9.06
CA GLU A 485 18.19 6.97 -9.27
C GLU A 485 18.97 8.26 -9.00
N LEU A 486 19.75 8.24 -7.92
CA LEU A 486 20.64 9.29 -7.43
C LEU A 486 21.90 8.64 -6.80
N GLU A 487 23.06 9.24 -7.03
CA GLU A 487 24.28 8.94 -6.29
C GLU A 487 24.33 9.85 -5.05
N TRP A 488 24.24 9.26 -3.85
CA TRP A 488 24.33 10.02 -2.59
C TRP A 488 25.79 10.25 -2.21
N LEU A 489 26.22 11.51 -2.26
CA LEU A 489 27.57 11.94 -1.89
C LEU A 489 27.68 12.32 -0.41
N ALA A 490 26.57 12.77 0.20
CA ALA A 490 26.47 13.05 1.63
C ALA A 490 25.03 12.85 2.12
N GLY A 491 24.88 12.40 3.36
CA GLY A 491 23.61 12.27 4.07
C GLY A 491 22.80 11.01 3.75
N GLY A 492 23.22 10.20 2.77
CA GLY A 492 22.50 8.97 2.38
C GLY A 492 22.45 7.89 3.47
N ASP A 493 23.42 7.92 4.39
CA ASP A 493 23.59 7.03 5.54
C ASP A 493 22.77 7.44 6.77
N ASN A 494 22.19 8.64 6.78
CA ASN A 494 21.34 9.09 7.89
C ASN A 494 19.97 8.42 7.81
N SER A 495 19.67 7.57 8.80
CA SER A 495 18.33 7.04 9.02
C SER A 495 17.32 8.18 9.24
N GLY A 496 16.21 8.14 8.50
CA GLY A 496 15.18 9.19 8.54
C GLY A 496 15.35 10.30 7.50
N LEU A 497 16.43 10.32 6.70
CA LEU A 497 16.45 11.14 5.49
C LEU A 497 15.86 10.35 4.33
N TYR A 498 14.81 10.87 3.72
CA TYR A 498 14.25 10.36 2.46
C TYR A 498 14.67 11.28 1.32
N GLY A 499 14.92 10.72 0.14
CA GLY A 499 15.27 11.51 -1.04
C GLY A 499 15.04 10.75 -2.34
N ARG A 500 14.38 11.41 -3.29
CA ARG A 500 13.97 10.82 -4.56
C ARG A 500 13.99 11.82 -5.72
N LYS A 501 14.18 11.30 -6.93
CA LYS A 501 13.94 11.93 -8.23
C LYS A 501 12.78 11.24 -8.96
N LEU A 502 11.75 12.02 -9.29
CA LEU A 502 10.68 11.64 -10.22
C LEU A 502 11.00 12.18 -11.61
N ARG A 503 10.93 11.31 -12.62
CA ARG A 503 11.24 11.65 -14.02
C ARG A 503 9.96 11.88 -14.81
N PHE A 504 10.00 12.91 -15.63
CA PHE A 504 8.93 13.30 -16.56
C PHE A 504 9.52 13.50 -17.95
N GLU A 505 8.67 13.74 -18.95
CA GLU A 505 9.10 13.90 -20.35
C GLU A 505 10.15 15.01 -20.53
N ASP A 506 9.94 16.17 -19.89
CA ASP A 506 10.74 17.37 -20.08
C ASP A 506 11.59 17.77 -18.85
N GLY A 507 11.83 16.85 -17.93
CA GLY A 507 12.68 17.11 -16.75
C GLY A 507 12.42 16.21 -15.56
N ALA A 508 12.75 16.70 -14.36
CA ALA A 508 12.59 15.92 -13.14
C ALA A 508 12.26 16.77 -11.90
N LEU A 509 11.53 16.17 -10.96
CA LEU A 509 11.24 16.72 -9.64
C LEU A 509 12.06 15.95 -8.59
N TYR A 510 12.82 16.66 -7.77
CA TYR A 510 13.58 16.08 -6.67
C TYR A 510 12.92 16.47 -5.36
N ILE A 511 12.76 15.49 -4.48
CA ILE A 511 12.04 15.63 -3.22
C ILE A 511 12.87 14.99 -2.12
N PHE A 512 13.16 15.76 -1.08
CA PHE A 512 13.90 15.32 0.09
C PHE A 512 13.12 15.69 1.35
N VAL A 513 13.04 14.74 2.28
CA VAL A 513 12.28 14.87 3.52
C VAL A 513 13.14 14.44 4.69
N SER A 514 13.19 15.26 5.74
CA SER A 514 13.87 14.92 6.99
C SER A 514 12.84 14.48 8.03
N GLU A 515 12.92 13.21 8.42
CA GLU A 515 12.38 12.69 9.67
C GLU A 515 13.45 12.64 10.77
N TYR A 516 14.65 13.16 10.45
CA TYR A 516 15.79 13.17 11.34
C TYR A 516 15.71 14.33 12.33
N GLY A 517 16.17 14.10 13.56
CA GLY A 517 16.09 15.08 14.65
C GLY A 517 17.12 16.21 14.60
N TYR A 518 18.04 16.18 13.63
CA TYR A 518 19.16 17.13 13.53
C TYR A 518 19.30 17.68 12.09
N PRO A 519 19.87 18.88 11.93
CA PRO A 519 20.23 19.39 10.61
C PRO A 519 21.19 18.43 9.91
N ALA A 520 20.95 18.14 8.63
CA ALA A 520 21.79 17.24 7.85
C ALA A 520 22.21 17.87 6.52
N ASN A 521 23.50 17.73 6.20
CA ASN A 521 24.00 18.09 4.88
C ASN A 521 23.68 16.97 3.90
N VAL A 522 23.05 17.33 2.79
CA VAL A 522 22.74 16.42 1.69
C VAL A 522 23.49 16.87 0.46
N ALA A 523 24.15 15.92 -0.20
CA ALA A 523 24.73 16.12 -1.51
C ALA A 523 24.38 14.91 -2.37
N VAL A 524 23.78 15.15 -3.53
CA VAL A 524 23.43 14.11 -4.50
C VAL A 524 23.92 14.48 -5.89
N ARG A 525 24.35 13.47 -6.64
CA ARG A 525 24.61 13.59 -8.07
C ARG A 525 23.56 12.81 -8.84
N ASP A 526 23.06 13.39 -9.91
CA ASP A 526 22.21 12.69 -10.85
C ASP A 526 23.07 11.96 -11.89
N PRO A 527 23.00 10.62 -12.00
CA PRO A 527 23.80 9.87 -12.97
C PRO A 527 23.45 10.15 -14.44
N GLU A 528 22.28 10.74 -14.74
CA GLU A 528 21.83 10.95 -16.13
C GLU A 528 22.48 12.15 -16.80
N HIS A 529 22.62 13.27 -16.08
CA HIS A 529 23.23 14.50 -16.59
C HIS A 529 24.52 14.90 -15.84
N GLY A 530 24.82 14.27 -14.70
CA GLY A 530 26.04 14.50 -13.92
C GLY A 530 25.98 15.68 -12.94
N GLY A 531 24.88 16.46 -12.95
CA GLY A 531 24.68 17.61 -12.08
C GLY A 531 24.66 17.23 -10.60
N THR A 532 25.27 18.08 -9.76
CA THR A 532 25.38 17.87 -8.32
C THR A 532 24.61 18.94 -7.55
N TYR A 533 23.74 18.50 -6.64
CA TYR A 533 22.89 19.35 -5.81
C TYR A 533 23.32 19.23 -4.35
N CYS A 534 23.53 20.36 -3.68
CA CYS A 534 23.92 20.42 -2.28
C CYS A 534 22.96 21.29 -1.48
N PHE A 535 22.55 20.85 -0.30
CA PHE A 535 21.70 21.62 0.59
C PHE A 535 21.81 21.12 2.03
N GLN A 536 21.37 21.96 2.96
CA GLN A 536 21.15 21.57 4.35
C GLN A 536 19.66 21.35 4.57
N LEU A 537 19.31 20.21 5.16
CA LEU A 537 17.94 19.85 5.48
C LEU A 537 17.74 19.93 7.00
N GLU A 538 16.86 20.83 7.42
CA GLU A 538 16.52 21.04 8.84
C GLU A 538 15.63 19.91 9.38
N PRO A 539 15.61 19.67 10.70
CA PRO A 539 14.76 18.66 11.32
C PRO A 539 13.29 18.83 10.96
N GLY A 540 12.63 17.76 10.52
CA GLY A 540 11.20 17.79 10.18
C GLY A 540 10.85 18.56 8.90
N ARG A 541 11.84 19.09 8.16
CA ARG A 541 11.62 19.93 6.97
C ARG A 541 11.87 19.18 5.67
N ILE A 542 11.54 19.84 4.56
CA ILE A 542 11.73 19.33 3.20
C ILE A 542 12.65 20.24 2.38
N ALA A 543 13.22 19.67 1.32
CA ALA A 543 13.79 20.39 0.19
C ALA A 543 13.20 19.79 -1.09
N MET A 544 12.71 20.64 -1.98
CA MET A 544 12.09 20.20 -3.23
C MET A 544 12.46 21.17 -4.36
N PHE A 545 12.81 20.64 -5.53
CA PHE A 545 13.20 21.45 -6.69
C PHE A 545 12.96 20.70 -8.00
N ALA A 546 12.72 21.45 -9.06
CA ALA A 546 12.53 20.94 -10.40
C ALA A 546 13.69 21.35 -11.31
N VAL A 547 14.05 20.47 -12.23
CA VAL A 547 15.06 20.72 -13.27
C VAL A 547 14.52 20.40 -14.66
N ASP A 548 15.15 20.94 -15.69
CA ASP A 548 14.92 20.55 -17.08
C ASP A 548 15.68 19.26 -17.44
N ALA A 549 15.56 18.82 -18.70
CA ALA A 549 16.22 17.61 -19.19
C ALA A 549 17.76 17.66 -19.10
N ASP A 550 18.36 18.85 -19.12
CA ASP A 550 19.82 19.06 -19.03
C ASP A 550 20.31 19.16 -17.57
N GLY A 551 19.39 19.13 -16.59
CA GLY A 551 19.70 19.24 -15.17
C GLY A 551 19.82 20.68 -14.66
N ALA A 552 19.41 21.69 -15.43
CA ALA A 552 19.39 23.07 -14.96
C ALA A 552 18.19 23.32 -14.04
N LEU A 553 18.41 24.01 -12.92
CA LEU A 553 17.34 24.35 -11.98
C LEU A 553 16.28 25.24 -12.64
N ARG A 554 15.03 24.76 -12.66
CA ARG A 554 13.84 25.51 -13.11
C ARG A 554 13.20 26.27 -11.96
N ALA A 555 12.98 25.59 -10.84
CA ALA A 555 12.35 26.16 -9.66
C ALA A 555 12.80 25.42 -8.38
N VAL A 556 12.79 26.14 -7.26
CA VAL A 556 13.09 25.59 -5.93
C VAL A 556 11.97 26.00 -4.99
N TYR A 557 11.42 25.04 -4.25
CA TYR A 557 10.33 25.23 -3.28
C TYR A 557 10.64 26.36 -2.29
N ARG A 558 11.90 26.44 -1.83
CA ARG A 558 12.43 27.60 -1.10
C ARG A 558 13.77 28.03 -1.66
N LYS A 559 13.80 29.25 -2.20
CA LYS A 559 14.92 29.82 -2.98
C LYS A 559 16.30 29.83 -2.29
N GLN A 560 16.37 29.67 -0.97
CA GLN A 560 17.61 29.70 -0.19
C GLN A 560 18.08 28.31 0.27
N GLN A 561 17.34 27.24 -0.03
CA GLN A 561 17.66 25.91 0.49
C GLN A 561 18.67 25.14 -0.36
N VAL A 562 18.70 25.34 -1.69
CA VAL A 562 19.44 24.47 -2.61
C VAL A 562 20.53 25.23 -3.37
N GLU A 563 21.77 24.77 -3.25
CA GLU A 563 22.91 25.20 -4.05
C GLU A 563 23.15 24.21 -5.19
N PHE A 564 23.27 24.74 -6.41
CA PHE A 564 23.63 23.97 -7.59
C PHE A 564 25.14 24.09 -7.88
N LYS A 565 25.82 22.96 -8.03
CA LYS A 565 27.22 22.89 -8.41
C LYS A 565 27.32 22.29 -9.81
N ALA A 566 27.75 23.13 -10.75
CA ALA A 566 28.02 22.75 -12.15
C ALA A 566 29.25 21.85 -12.27
#